data_AF-A0A2T1KD72-F1
#
_entry.id   AF-A0A2T1KD72-F1
#
_cell.length_a   1.000
_cell.length_b   1.000
_cell.length_c   1.000
_cell.angle_alpha   90.00
_cell.angle_beta   90.00
_cell.angle_gamma   90.00
#
_symmetry.space_group_name_H-M   'P 1'
#
loop_
_entity.id
_entity.type
_entity.pdbx_description
1 polymer ?
#
loop_
_entity_poly.entity_id
_entity_poly.type
_entity_poly.pdbx_seq_one_letter_code
_entity_poly.pdbx_strand_id
1 'polypeptide(L)'
;MLIKYFLGHKKVLTLCGGCLVIALTLYPMIYRTWAFGSDAWGLTVIALLDPEKVPWSPSDFNSLAIRPAVAYWLLTHFDWPYERCGKAMTAMGGCSQPLINFVGASLDKHDTDSIMTRRGYALLRHFAARGEPVNGYYNGFTPVHEAVLYADVGYLRALLQLGADPNLPIDSPEKDFHDFDAFEFAAFLESRNQEIFQDIRAELEAL
;
A
#
# COMPACT_ATOMS: atom_id res chain seq x y z
N MET A 1 20.45 -7.81 54.73
CA MET A 1 18.99 -7.64 54.48
C MET A 1 18.60 -7.91 53.02
N LEU A 2 19.34 -7.41 52.02
CA LEU A 2 19.09 -7.69 50.59
C LEU A 2 19.01 -9.19 50.25
N ILE A 3 19.94 -10.01 50.77
CA ILE A 3 20.04 -11.44 50.38
C ILE A 3 18.78 -12.25 50.75
N LYS A 4 18.16 -11.97 51.91
CA LYS A 4 16.91 -12.66 52.32
C LYS A 4 15.69 -12.21 51.50
N TYR A 5 15.66 -10.96 51.04
CA TYR A 5 14.62 -10.43 50.15
C TYR A 5 14.66 -11.08 48.76
N PHE A 6 15.86 -11.24 48.19
CA PHE A 6 16.07 -11.94 46.93
C PHE A 6 15.74 -13.44 46.99
N LEU A 7 16.01 -14.11 48.11
CA LEU A 7 15.65 -15.53 48.28
C LEU A 7 14.13 -15.75 48.38
N GLY A 8 13.39 -14.85 49.04
CA GLY A 8 11.93 -14.95 49.19
C GLY A 8 11.15 -14.62 47.90
N HIS A 9 11.69 -13.73 47.07
CA HIS A 9 11.07 -13.30 45.81
C HIS A 9 11.71 -13.92 44.56
N LYS A 10 12.59 -14.92 44.69
CA LYS A 10 13.33 -15.54 43.57
C LYS A 10 12.42 -15.94 42.41
N LYS A 11 11.27 -16.57 42.69
CA LYS A 11 10.28 -16.96 41.67
C LYS A 11 9.69 -15.74 40.95
N VAL A 12 9.33 -14.70 41.69
CA VAL A 12 8.79 -13.44 41.14
C VAL A 12 9.84 -12.73 40.28
N LEU A 13 11.09 -12.67 40.75
CA LEU A 13 12.19 -12.04 40.03
C LEU A 13 12.54 -12.80 38.73
N THR A 14 12.53 -14.13 38.77
CA THR A 14 12.73 -14.96 37.56
C THR A 14 11.57 -14.81 36.58
N LEU A 15 10.33 -14.72 37.07
CA LEU A 15 9.15 -14.54 36.22
C LEU A 15 9.14 -13.15 35.57
N CYS A 16 9.40 -12.09 36.34
CA CYS A 16 9.57 -10.73 35.81
C CYS A 16 10.74 -10.64 34.82
N GLY A 17 11.87 -11.30 35.12
CA GLY A 17 13.02 -11.36 34.21
C GLY A 17 12.69 -12.07 32.90
N GLY A 18 11.98 -13.20 32.95
CA GLY A 18 11.52 -13.92 31.76
C GLY A 18 10.54 -13.08 30.93
N CYS A 19 9.56 -12.43 31.57
CA CYS A 19 8.64 -11.51 30.89
C CYS A 19 9.37 -10.35 30.22
N LEU A 20 10.38 -9.78 30.86
CA LEU A 20 11.17 -8.68 30.29
C LEU A 20 11.95 -9.13 29.04
N VAL A 21 12.57 -10.31 29.06
CA VAL A 21 13.27 -10.86 27.88
C VAL A 21 12.30 -11.10 26.73
N ILE A 22 11.12 -11.66 27.00
CA ILE A 22 10.08 -11.86 25.97
C ILE A 22 9.62 -10.52 25.41
N ALA A 23 9.36 -9.53 26.28
CA ALA A 23 8.93 -8.20 25.83
C ALA A 23 9.99 -7.52 24.95
N LEU A 24 11.26 -7.55 25.35
CA LEU A 24 12.36 -6.93 24.58
C LEU A 24 12.62 -7.64 23.25
N THR A 25 12.46 -8.97 23.21
CA THR A 25 12.64 -9.75 21.97
C THR A 25 11.49 -9.57 20.98
N LEU A 26 10.25 -9.43 21.47
CA LEU A 26 9.08 -9.19 20.62
C LEU A 26 8.88 -7.70 20.26
N TYR A 27 9.49 -6.79 21.03
CA TYR A 27 9.28 -5.35 20.87
C TYR A 27 9.45 -4.85 19.43
N PRO A 28 10.52 -5.18 18.68
CA PRO A 28 10.69 -4.68 17.31
C PRO A 28 9.56 -5.12 16.37
N MET A 29 9.17 -6.40 16.45
CA MET A 29 8.09 -6.98 15.66
C MET A 29 6.73 -6.35 15.99
N ILE A 30 6.42 -6.19 17.29
CA ILE A 30 5.18 -5.57 17.76
C ILE A 30 5.13 -4.10 17.37
N TYR A 31 6.21 -3.36 17.59
CA TYR A 31 6.31 -1.94 17.25
C TYR A 31 6.10 -1.71 15.76
N ARG A 32 6.77 -2.48 14.89
CA ARG A 32 6.60 -2.38 13.44
C ARG A 32 5.16 -2.72 13.02
N THR A 33 4.59 -3.77 13.60
CA THR A 33 3.19 -4.14 13.33
C THR A 33 2.22 -3.06 13.76
N TRP A 34 2.46 -2.41 14.90
CA TRP A 34 1.64 -1.28 15.33
C TRP A 34 1.83 -0.07 14.41
N ALA A 35 3.06 0.24 14.00
CA ALA A 35 3.37 1.39 13.17
C ALA A 35 2.70 1.35 11.78
N PHE A 36 2.58 0.16 11.18
CA PHE A 36 1.89 -0.03 9.89
C PHE A 36 0.46 -0.55 10.06
N GLY A 37 0.14 -1.28 11.12
CA GLY A 37 -1.18 -1.88 11.31
C GLY A 37 -2.23 -0.95 11.93
N SER A 38 -1.89 0.31 12.19
CA SER A 38 -2.78 1.27 12.85
C SER A 38 -3.69 2.07 11.92
N ASP A 39 -3.50 1.98 10.60
CA ASP A 39 -4.30 2.70 9.62
C ASP A 39 -4.44 1.94 8.30
N ALA A 40 -5.32 2.42 7.43
CA ALA A 40 -5.61 1.77 6.15
C ALA A 40 -4.38 1.72 5.22
N TRP A 41 -3.56 2.77 5.22
CA TRP A 41 -2.37 2.86 4.35
C TRP A 41 -1.31 1.83 4.75
N GLY A 42 -0.95 1.77 6.02
CA GLY A 42 0.05 0.82 6.49
C GLY A 42 -0.47 -0.63 6.46
N LEU A 43 -1.76 -0.87 6.71
CA LEU A 43 -2.34 -2.19 6.50
C LEU A 43 -2.29 -2.59 5.02
N THR A 44 -2.43 -1.63 4.09
CA THR A 44 -2.29 -1.87 2.65
C THR A 44 -0.87 -2.30 2.31
N VAL A 45 0.14 -1.62 2.86
CA VAL A 45 1.55 -2.05 2.74
C VAL A 45 1.69 -3.51 3.14
N ILE A 46 1.21 -3.88 4.34
CA ILE A 46 1.33 -5.25 4.84
C ILE A 46 0.56 -6.24 3.96
N ALA A 47 -0.65 -5.90 3.52
CA ALA A 47 -1.51 -6.76 2.72
C ALA A 47 -0.91 -7.11 1.35
N LEU A 48 -0.16 -6.17 0.77
CA LEU A 48 0.51 -6.31 -0.52
C LEU A 48 1.91 -6.93 -0.44
N LEU A 49 2.43 -7.26 0.75
CA LEU A 49 3.69 -7.99 0.85
C LEU A 49 3.57 -9.42 0.32
N ASP A 50 4.63 -9.87 -0.34
CA ASP A 50 4.81 -11.27 -0.73
C ASP A 50 4.86 -12.17 0.52
N PRO A 51 3.87 -13.05 0.74
CA PRO A 51 3.81 -13.87 1.95
C PRO A 51 4.99 -14.83 2.10
N GLU A 52 5.66 -15.20 1.01
CA GLU A 52 6.81 -16.11 1.04
C GLU A 52 8.10 -15.40 1.44
N LYS A 53 8.20 -14.09 1.18
CA LYS A 53 9.36 -13.27 1.51
C LYS A 53 9.29 -12.61 2.88
N VAL A 54 8.14 -12.65 3.55
CA VAL A 54 7.98 -12.07 4.89
C VAL A 54 8.50 -13.05 5.95
N PRO A 55 9.63 -12.73 6.62
CA PRO A 55 10.15 -13.58 7.68
C PRO A 55 9.19 -13.59 8.86
N TRP A 56 9.25 -14.67 9.64
CA TRP A 56 8.46 -14.82 10.86
C TRP A 56 9.36 -15.19 12.03
N SER A 57 10.21 -14.23 12.41
CA SER A 57 11.13 -14.34 13.54
C SER A 57 11.17 -13.04 14.35
N PRO A 58 11.03 -13.09 15.68
CA PRO A 58 11.17 -11.91 16.54
C PRO A 58 12.50 -11.16 16.38
N SER A 59 13.57 -11.86 15.99
CA SER A 59 14.90 -11.29 15.84
C SER A 59 15.16 -10.63 14.48
N ASP A 60 14.24 -10.82 13.52
CA ASP A 60 14.36 -10.22 12.20
C ASP A 60 13.53 -8.93 12.15
N PHE A 61 14.19 -7.82 11.83
CA PHE A 61 13.58 -6.50 11.77
C PHE A 61 12.48 -6.39 10.70
N ASN A 62 12.45 -7.29 9.72
CA ASN A 62 11.41 -7.37 8.68
C ASN A 62 10.19 -8.20 9.08
N SER A 63 10.20 -8.81 10.26
CA SER A 63 9.06 -9.60 10.71
C SER A 63 7.94 -8.73 11.24
N LEU A 64 6.72 -9.22 11.05
CA LEU A 64 5.48 -8.63 11.53
C LEU A 64 4.74 -9.64 12.41
N ALA A 65 4.02 -9.15 13.40
CA ALA A 65 3.15 -9.94 14.27
C ALA A 65 1.86 -10.37 13.55
N ILE A 66 1.47 -9.68 12.47
CA ILE A 66 0.39 -10.11 11.56
C ILE A 66 0.96 -10.47 10.19
N ARG A 67 0.33 -11.47 9.54
CA ARG A 67 0.67 -11.88 8.18
C ARG A 67 -0.08 -11.02 7.15
N PRO A 68 0.40 -10.93 5.89
CA PRO A 68 -0.28 -10.20 4.81
C PRO A 68 -1.76 -10.57 4.62
N ALA A 69 -2.10 -11.85 4.76
CA ALA A 69 -3.49 -12.32 4.69
C ALA A 69 -4.38 -11.74 5.79
N VAL A 70 -3.85 -11.59 7.01
CA VAL A 70 -4.58 -11.02 8.15
C VAL A 70 -4.78 -9.51 7.93
N ALA A 71 -3.76 -8.79 7.45
CA ALA A 71 -3.90 -7.37 7.14
C ALA A 71 -4.95 -7.12 6.05
N TYR A 72 -4.93 -7.92 4.98
CA TYR A 72 -5.97 -7.87 3.93
C TYR A 72 -7.38 -8.14 4.48
N TRP A 73 -7.53 -9.15 5.34
CA TRP A 73 -8.81 -9.48 5.96
C TRP A 73 -9.31 -8.34 6.85
N LEU A 74 -8.44 -7.77 7.70
CA LEU A 74 -8.77 -6.63 8.55
C LEU A 74 -9.26 -5.43 7.73
N LEU A 75 -8.55 -5.07 6.66
CA LEU A 75 -8.95 -4.00 5.74
C LEU A 75 -10.33 -4.26 5.14
N THR A 76 -10.58 -5.47 4.66
CA THR A 76 -11.79 -5.72 3.87
C THR A 76 -13.05 -6.02 4.69
N HIS A 77 -12.91 -6.25 6.01
CA HIS A 77 -14.00 -6.70 6.88
C HIS A 77 -14.30 -5.79 8.07
N PHE A 78 -13.44 -4.81 8.40
CA PHE A 78 -13.63 -3.94 9.57
C PHE A 78 -13.49 -2.47 9.24
N ASP A 79 -14.32 -1.64 9.86
CA ASP A 79 -14.22 -0.17 9.81
C ASP A 79 -13.20 0.40 10.82
N TRP A 80 -12.65 -0.43 11.70
CA TRP A 80 -11.56 -0.06 12.61
C TRP A 80 -10.42 -1.08 12.42
N PRO A 81 -9.16 -0.66 12.19
CA PRO A 81 -8.62 0.70 12.30
C PRO A 81 -8.62 1.48 10.97
N TYR A 82 -9.79 1.66 10.35
CA TYR A 82 -9.95 2.34 9.06
C TYR A 82 -9.90 3.88 9.16
N GLU A 83 -9.09 4.41 10.08
CA GLU A 83 -8.64 5.79 9.92
C GLU A 83 -7.82 5.84 8.62
N ARG A 84 -8.24 6.68 7.66
CA ARG A 84 -7.58 6.80 6.35
C ARG A 84 -6.08 7.05 6.50
N CYS A 85 -5.69 7.75 7.57
CA CYS A 85 -4.30 7.96 7.93
C CYS A 85 -4.11 8.10 9.44
N GLY A 86 -3.24 7.27 10.03
CA GLY A 86 -2.87 7.33 11.44
C GLY A 86 -1.71 8.29 11.71
N LYS A 87 -1.32 8.40 12.99
CA LYS A 87 -0.26 9.32 13.44
C LYS A 87 1.10 9.03 12.80
N ALA A 88 1.45 7.76 12.62
CA ALA A 88 2.72 7.35 12.04
C ALA A 88 2.82 7.78 10.56
N MET A 89 1.78 7.48 9.77
CA MET A 89 1.73 7.85 8.36
C MET A 89 1.62 9.36 8.14
N THR A 90 0.92 10.07 9.03
CA THR A 90 0.90 11.54 9.06
C THR A 90 2.29 12.11 9.24
N ALA A 91 3.09 11.56 10.16
CA ALA A 91 4.47 12.03 10.39
C ALA A 91 5.40 11.78 9.20
N MET A 92 5.09 10.80 8.35
CA MET A 92 5.86 10.47 7.15
C MET A 92 5.33 11.16 5.88
N GLY A 93 4.28 12.00 5.98
CA GLY A 93 3.69 12.71 4.84
C GLY A 93 2.94 11.83 3.84
N GLY A 94 2.63 10.57 4.20
CA GLY A 94 2.02 9.60 3.29
C GLY A 94 0.51 9.81 3.05
N CYS A 95 -0.17 10.59 3.91
CA CYS A 95 -1.62 10.75 3.86
C CYS A 95 -2.16 11.53 2.65
N SER A 96 -1.29 12.23 1.93
CA SER A 96 -1.69 13.02 0.76
C SER A 96 -1.96 12.16 -0.47
N GLN A 97 -1.40 10.95 -0.51
CA GLN A 97 -1.61 10.01 -1.60
C GLN A 97 -2.94 9.26 -1.41
N PRO A 98 -3.87 9.29 -2.38
CA PRO A 98 -5.06 8.45 -2.35
C PRO A 98 -4.70 6.97 -2.30
N LEU A 99 -5.49 6.16 -1.59
CA LEU A 99 -5.26 4.72 -1.50
C LEU A 99 -5.36 4.03 -2.87
N ILE A 100 -6.19 4.57 -3.78
CA ILE A 100 -6.30 4.11 -5.17
C ILE A 100 -4.94 4.21 -5.87
N ASN A 101 -4.32 5.41 -5.88
CA ASN A 101 -2.98 5.61 -6.43
C ASN A 101 -1.94 4.70 -5.75
N PHE A 102 -1.95 4.64 -4.42
CA PHE A 102 -0.97 3.85 -3.67
C PHE A 102 -1.00 2.36 -4.03
N VAL A 103 -2.19 1.76 -4.14
CA VAL A 103 -2.32 0.37 -4.55
C VAL A 103 -1.84 0.17 -5.98
N GLY A 104 -2.22 1.06 -6.90
CA GLY A 104 -1.77 1.05 -8.29
C GLY A 104 -0.26 1.03 -8.44
N ALA A 105 0.43 1.95 -7.76
CA ALA A 105 1.89 2.02 -7.71
C ALA A 105 2.55 0.74 -7.16
N SER A 106 1.81 0.00 -6.33
CA SER A 106 2.28 -1.17 -5.60
C SER A 106 1.86 -2.50 -6.24
N LEU A 107 1.17 -2.48 -7.39
CA LEU A 107 0.82 -3.70 -8.11
C LEU A 107 2.09 -4.42 -8.60
N ASP A 108 2.09 -5.74 -8.46
CA ASP A 108 3.17 -6.57 -8.97
C ASP A 108 3.03 -6.71 -10.50
N LYS A 109 4.01 -6.17 -11.21
CA LYS A 109 4.04 -6.11 -12.68
C LYS A 109 4.72 -7.32 -13.31
N HIS A 110 5.31 -8.20 -12.51
CA HIS A 110 6.05 -9.36 -13.01
C HIS A 110 5.20 -10.62 -13.10
N ASP A 111 4.21 -10.76 -12.21
CA ASP A 111 3.32 -11.91 -12.18
C ASP A 111 1.87 -11.46 -11.94
N THR A 112 1.08 -11.51 -13.01
CA THR A 112 -0.35 -11.14 -12.98
C THR A 112 -1.19 -12.10 -12.15
N ASP A 113 -0.70 -13.32 -11.94
CA ASP A 113 -1.35 -14.36 -11.14
C ASP A 113 -0.82 -14.41 -9.70
N SER A 114 0.06 -13.48 -9.32
CA SER A 114 0.57 -13.43 -7.96
C SER A 114 -0.54 -13.08 -6.98
N ILE A 115 -0.41 -13.58 -5.74
CA ILE A 115 -1.35 -13.24 -4.67
C ILE A 115 -1.34 -11.74 -4.37
N MET A 116 -0.23 -11.05 -4.62
CA MET A 116 -0.09 -9.61 -4.44
C MET A 116 -0.97 -8.89 -5.47
N THR A 117 -0.87 -9.26 -6.74
CA THR A 117 -1.69 -8.69 -7.83
C THR A 117 -3.18 -8.90 -7.57
N ARG A 118 -3.60 -10.12 -7.24
CA ARG A 118 -5.02 -10.41 -6.91
C ARG A 118 -5.53 -9.58 -5.73
N ARG A 119 -4.73 -9.43 -4.68
CA ARG A 119 -5.09 -8.59 -3.52
C ARG A 119 -5.12 -7.11 -3.88
N GLY A 120 -4.17 -6.63 -4.68
CA GLY A 120 -4.13 -5.25 -5.15
C GLY A 120 -5.39 -4.87 -5.89
N TYR A 121 -5.79 -5.64 -6.90
CA TYR A 121 -7.06 -5.37 -7.60
C TYR A 121 -8.30 -5.50 -6.70
N ALA A 122 -8.29 -6.42 -5.73
CA ALA A 122 -9.38 -6.51 -4.75
C ALA A 122 -9.43 -5.27 -3.84
N LEU A 123 -8.28 -4.76 -3.41
CA LEU A 123 -8.17 -3.54 -2.60
C LEU A 123 -8.57 -2.30 -3.40
N LEU A 124 -8.18 -2.18 -4.67
CA LEU A 124 -8.63 -1.11 -5.56
C LEU A 124 -10.16 -1.02 -5.60
N ARG A 125 -10.83 -2.15 -5.85
CA ARG A 125 -12.30 -2.23 -5.85
C ARG A 125 -12.88 -1.91 -4.48
N HIS A 126 -12.27 -2.42 -3.41
CA HIS A 126 -12.74 -2.18 -2.05
C HIS A 126 -12.66 -0.70 -1.67
N PHE A 127 -11.54 -0.03 -1.98
CA PHE A 127 -11.34 1.39 -1.71
C PHE A 127 -12.26 2.28 -2.53
N ALA A 128 -12.44 1.99 -3.82
CA ALA A 128 -13.39 2.71 -4.66
C ALA A 128 -14.83 2.55 -4.14
N ALA A 129 -15.23 1.34 -3.73
CA ALA A 129 -16.55 1.09 -3.14
C ALA A 129 -16.78 1.84 -1.82
N ARG A 130 -15.71 2.20 -1.10
CA ARG A 130 -15.77 3.03 0.10
C ARG A 130 -15.67 4.54 -0.16
N GLY A 131 -15.63 4.94 -1.42
CA GLY A 131 -15.61 6.36 -1.82
C GLY A 131 -14.22 6.99 -1.81
N GLU A 132 -13.14 6.20 -1.82
CA GLU A 132 -11.82 6.76 -2.14
C GLU A 132 -11.84 7.39 -3.54
N PRO A 133 -11.17 8.55 -3.73
CA PRO A 133 -11.28 9.30 -4.96
C PRO A 133 -10.53 8.58 -6.09
N VAL A 134 -11.27 7.97 -7.00
CA VAL A 134 -10.74 7.31 -8.21
C VAL A 134 -10.10 8.31 -9.19
N ASN A 135 -10.46 9.59 -9.08
CA ASN A 135 -9.89 10.71 -9.83
C ASN A 135 -9.03 11.63 -8.96
N GLY A 136 -8.57 11.15 -7.80
CA GLY A 136 -7.77 11.95 -6.86
C GLY A 136 -6.38 12.27 -7.42
N TYR A 137 -5.96 13.52 -7.35
CA TYR A 137 -4.63 13.90 -7.81
C TYR A 137 -3.55 13.54 -6.79
N TYR A 138 -2.42 13.07 -7.28
CA TYR A 138 -1.18 12.92 -6.52
C TYR A 138 0.01 13.30 -7.39
N ASN A 139 0.84 14.24 -6.93
CA ASN A 139 1.97 14.81 -7.69
C ASN A 139 1.58 15.25 -9.11
N GLY A 140 0.39 15.83 -9.28
CA GLY A 140 -0.10 16.33 -10.56
C GLY A 140 -0.79 15.30 -11.47
N PHE A 141 -0.81 14.03 -11.07
CA PHE A 141 -1.40 12.95 -11.86
C PHE A 141 -2.68 12.41 -11.20
N THR A 142 -3.68 12.08 -12.02
CA THR A 142 -4.78 11.19 -11.62
C THR A 142 -4.29 9.73 -11.72
N PRO A 143 -5.00 8.76 -11.11
CA PRO A 143 -4.66 7.35 -11.27
C PRO A 143 -4.57 6.89 -12.73
N VAL A 144 -5.38 7.46 -13.62
CA VAL A 144 -5.35 7.11 -15.06
C VAL A 144 -4.01 7.50 -15.68
N HIS A 145 -3.52 8.70 -15.39
CA HIS A 145 -2.21 9.14 -15.90
C HIS A 145 -1.07 8.28 -15.35
N GLU A 146 -1.17 7.82 -14.10
CA GLU A 146 -0.19 6.93 -13.49
C GLU A 146 -0.18 5.56 -14.19
N ALA A 147 -1.34 5.00 -14.49
CA ALA A 147 -1.45 3.76 -15.27
C ALA A 147 -0.84 3.90 -16.67
N VAL A 148 -1.10 5.04 -17.34
CA VAL A 148 -0.50 5.40 -18.64
C VAL A 148 1.02 5.50 -18.52
N LEU A 149 1.55 6.26 -17.53
CA LEU A 149 2.98 6.44 -17.29
C LEU A 149 3.71 5.11 -17.06
N TYR A 150 3.04 4.16 -16.40
CA TYR A 150 3.59 2.86 -16.07
C TYR A 150 3.43 1.79 -17.14
N ALA A 151 2.73 2.12 -18.24
CA ALA A 151 2.34 1.17 -19.26
C ALA A 151 1.59 -0.04 -18.70
N ASP A 152 0.77 0.18 -17.67
CA ASP A 152 0.01 -0.89 -17.01
C ASP A 152 -1.44 -0.94 -17.51
N VAL A 153 -1.65 -1.75 -18.56
CA VAL A 153 -2.97 -1.95 -19.18
C VAL A 153 -3.98 -2.55 -18.21
N GLY A 154 -3.53 -3.45 -17.33
CA GLY A 154 -4.42 -4.08 -16.34
C GLY A 154 -4.91 -3.07 -15.31
N TYR A 155 -4.01 -2.22 -14.83
CA TYR A 155 -4.34 -1.15 -13.90
C TYR A 155 -5.23 -0.09 -14.55
N LEU A 156 -4.90 0.33 -15.78
CA LEU A 156 -5.71 1.26 -16.56
C LEU A 156 -7.13 0.74 -16.73
N ARG A 157 -7.29 -0.50 -17.20
CA ARG A 157 -8.60 -1.14 -17.38
C ARG A 157 -9.39 -1.18 -16.07
N ALA A 158 -8.74 -1.53 -14.96
CA ALA A 158 -9.39 -1.57 -13.66
C ALA A 158 -9.88 -0.18 -13.20
N LEU A 159 -9.10 0.87 -13.43
CA LEU A 159 -9.50 2.25 -13.12
C LEU A 159 -10.68 2.70 -13.96
N LEU A 160 -10.66 2.45 -15.28
CA LEU A 160 -11.75 2.79 -16.18
C LEU A 160 -13.05 2.08 -15.79
N GLN A 161 -12.99 0.80 -15.42
CA GLN A 161 -14.13 0.04 -14.87
C GLN A 161 -14.66 0.62 -13.56
N LEU A 162 -13.81 1.29 -12.78
CA LEU A 162 -14.19 1.96 -11.53
C LEU A 162 -14.70 3.40 -11.76
N GLY A 163 -14.80 3.84 -13.02
CA GLY A 163 -15.30 5.17 -13.39
C GLY A 163 -14.24 6.27 -13.33
N ALA A 164 -12.97 5.92 -13.48
CA ALA A 164 -11.92 6.92 -13.66
C ALA A 164 -12.14 7.71 -14.96
N ASP A 165 -11.92 9.02 -14.91
CA ASP A 165 -12.12 9.91 -16.05
C ASP A 165 -10.78 10.17 -16.77
N PRO A 166 -10.59 9.65 -17.99
CA PRO A 166 -9.36 9.83 -18.75
C PRO A 166 -9.22 11.24 -19.35
N ASN A 167 -10.25 12.08 -19.30
CA ASN A 167 -10.23 13.43 -19.87
C ASN A 167 -9.73 14.50 -18.87
N LEU A 168 -9.41 14.11 -17.64
CA LEU A 168 -8.88 15.02 -16.64
C LEU A 168 -7.47 15.45 -17.03
N PRO A 169 -7.10 16.74 -16.94
CA PRO A 169 -5.78 17.21 -17.35
C PRO A 169 -4.70 16.88 -16.31
N ILE A 170 -3.45 16.71 -16.74
CA ILE A 170 -2.29 16.65 -15.85
C ILE A 170 -2.03 18.04 -15.25
N ASP A 171 -1.95 18.12 -13.92
CA ASP A 171 -1.63 19.34 -13.17
C ASP A 171 -0.14 19.37 -12.81
N SER A 172 0.71 19.72 -13.77
CA SER A 172 2.17 19.83 -13.56
C SER A 172 2.74 20.99 -14.37
N PRO A 173 2.53 22.25 -13.93
CA PRO A 173 2.81 23.46 -14.71
C PRO A 173 4.25 23.58 -15.24
N GLU A 174 5.21 22.89 -14.63
CA GLU A 174 6.61 22.87 -15.01
C GLU A 174 6.97 21.82 -16.09
N LYS A 175 5.99 21.03 -16.58
CA LYS A 175 6.21 19.94 -17.52
C LYS A 175 5.61 20.26 -18.90
N ASP A 176 6.26 19.76 -19.95
CA ASP A 176 5.80 19.92 -21.34
C ASP A 176 4.45 19.24 -21.63
N PHE A 177 4.04 18.32 -20.76
CA PHE A 177 2.78 17.58 -20.82
C PHE A 177 1.76 18.07 -19.79
N HIS A 178 1.96 19.27 -19.22
CA HIS A 178 0.90 19.94 -18.47
C HIS A 178 -0.35 20.09 -19.34
N ASP A 179 -1.53 20.01 -18.73
CA ASP A 179 -2.84 20.07 -19.37
C ASP A 179 -3.17 18.89 -20.28
N PHE A 180 -2.25 17.94 -20.49
CA PHE A 180 -2.55 16.75 -21.28
C PHE A 180 -3.56 15.88 -20.54
N ASP A 181 -4.57 15.42 -21.25
CA ASP A 181 -5.41 14.31 -20.78
C ASP A 181 -4.69 12.95 -20.96
N ALA A 182 -5.34 11.85 -20.57
CA ALA A 182 -4.73 10.52 -20.67
C ALA A 182 -4.45 10.09 -22.11
N PHE A 183 -5.24 10.53 -23.09
CA PHE A 183 -5.05 10.19 -24.50
C PHE A 183 -3.86 10.94 -25.09
N GLU A 184 -3.79 12.25 -24.84
CA GLU A 184 -2.68 13.11 -25.26
C GLU A 184 -1.37 12.65 -24.62
N PHE A 185 -1.42 12.30 -23.33
CA PHE A 185 -0.26 11.79 -22.61
C PHE A 185 0.19 10.42 -23.12
N ALA A 186 -0.74 9.50 -23.42
CA ALA A 186 -0.40 8.21 -24.03
C ALA A 186 0.25 8.39 -25.41
N ALA A 187 -0.31 9.24 -26.27
CA ALA A 187 0.27 9.52 -27.58
C ALA A 187 1.67 10.17 -27.48
N PHE A 188 1.86 11.06 -26.52
CA PHE A 188 3.16 11.66 -26.23
C PHE A 188 4.20 10.61 -25.81
N LEU A 189 3.86 9.68 -24.92
CA LEU A 189 4.76 8.61 -24.49
C LEU A 189 5.02 7.58 -25.60
N GLU A 190 3.99 7.21 -26.37
CA GLU A 190 4.11 6.32 -27.52
C GLU A 190 5.07 6.86 -28.57
N SER A 191 5.05 8.18 -28.84
CA SER A 191 6.00 8.81 -29.78
C SER A 191 7.47 8.64 -29.37
N ARG A 192 7.74 8.41 -28.07
CA ARG A 192 9.08 8.20 -27.51
C ARG A 192 9.43 6.72 -27.41
N ASN A 193 8.45 5.86 -27.18
CA ASN A 193 8.63 4.41 -27.09
C ASN A 193 7.36 3.65 -27.48
N GLN A 194 7.18 3.42 -28.78
CA GLN A 194 5.97 2.82 -29.32
C GLN A 194 5.70 1.41 -28.78
N GLU A 195 6.73 0.58 -28.67
CA GLU A 195 6.59 -0.84 -28.26
C GLU A 195 5.94 -0.98 -26.87
N ILE A 196 6.25 -0.06 -25.96
CA ILE A 196 5.74 -0.09 -24.58
C ILE A 196 4.32 0.47 -24.48
N PHE A 197 4.00 1.54 -25.21
CA PHE A 197 2.76 2.30 -24.98
C PHE A 197 1.64 2.05 -26.00
N GLN A 198 1.88 1.30 -27.08
CA GLN A 198 0.85 0.97 -28.08
C GLN A 198 -0.39 0.31 -27.45
N ASP A 199 -0.21 -0.58 -26.48
CA ASP A 199 -1.33 -1.30 -25.84
C ASP A 199 -2.14 -0.40 -24.90
N ILE A 200 -1.49 0.60 -24.26
CA ILE A 200 -2.18 1.61 -23.45
C ILE A 200 -3.11 2.45 -24.31
N ARG A 201 -2.60 2.91 -25.45
CA ARG A 201 -3.39 3.72 -26.38
C ARG A 201 -4.58 2.94 -26.91
N ALA A 202 -4.36 1.69 -27.32
CA ALA A 202 -5.43 0.81 -27.78
C ALA A 202 -6.51 0.60 -26.71
N GLU A 203 -6.14 0.46 -25.43
CA GLU A 203 -7.09 0.32 -24.32
C GLU A 203 -7.90 1.60 -24.08
N LEU A 204 -7.26 2.78 -24.14
CA LEU A 204 -7.95 4.08 -24.01
C LEU A 204 -8.94 4.31 -25.15
N GLU A 205 -8.56 3.99 -26.39
CA GLU A 205 -9.40 4.17 -27.58
C GLU A 205 -10.58 3.17 -27.65
N ALA A 206 -10.59 2.15 -26.80
CA ALA A 206 -11.65 1.13 -26.74
C ALA A 206 -12.84 1.50 -25.82
N LEU A 207 -12.79 2.66 -25.15
CA LEU A 207 -13.85 3.22 -24.31
C LEU A 207 -15.11 3.62 -25.10
#